data_AF-A0A0L0UN51-F1
#
_entry.id   AF-A0A0L0UN51-F1
#
_cell.length_a   1.000
_cell.length_b   1.000
_cell.length_c   1.000
_cell.angle_alpha   90.00
_cell.angle_beta   90.00
_cell.angle_gamma   90.00
#
_symmetry.space_group_name_H-M   'P 1'
#
loop_
_entity.id
_entity.type
_entity.pdbx_description
1 polymer ?
#
loop_
_entity_poly.entity_id
_entity_poly.type
_entity_poly.pdbx_seq_one_letter_code
_entity_poly.pdbx_strand_id
1 'polypeptide(L)'
;MGIEAINAFELPLLNTVLLLASGVTVTYAHHSLIQGNRNGALYGAMFTIVLALIFTAFQGVEYSVSSFTLSDGAFGSCFYFGTGFHGIHVI
;
A
#
# COMPACT_ATOMS: atom_id res chain seq x y z
N MET A 1 16.60 -1.26 -26.52
CA MET A 1 16.74 -0.65 -25.19
C MET A 1 15.78 -1.37 -24.26
N GLY A 2 16.20 -1.72 -23.04
CA GLY A 2 15.38 -2.47 -22.08
C GLY A 2 14.43 -1.57 -21.30
N ILE A 3 13.46 -2.17 -20.60
CA ILE A 3 12.61 -1.46 -19.64
C ILE A 3 13.44 -1.20 -18.38
N GLU A 4 13.43 0.04 -17.89
CA GLU A 4 14.01 0.38 -16.58
C GLU A 4 12.98 0.10 -15.48
N ALA A 5 13.29 -0.85 -14.61
CA ALA A 5 12.42 -1.20 -13.49
C ALA A 5 12.48 -0.14 -12.38
N ILE A 6 11.38 0.00 -11.64
CA ILE A 6 11.30 0.89 -10.48
C ILE A 6 12.30 0.40 -9.40
N ASN A 7 13.03 1.34 -8.79
CA ASN A 7 13.95 1.03 -7.71
C ASN A 7 13.18 0.57 -6.46
N ALA A 8 13.39 -0.67 -6.04
CA ALA A 8 12.70 -1.28 -4.91
C ALA A 8 12.94 -0.57 -3.57
N PHE A 9 14.05 0.17 -3.42
CA PHE A 9 14.43 0.82 -2.16
C PHE A 9 13.89 2.25 -2.01
N GLU A 10 13.08 2.72 -2.97
CA GLU A 10 12.47 4.06 -2.95
C GLU A 10 10.98 3.97 -2.53
N LEU A 11 10.05 4.39 -3.40
CA LEU A 11 8.61 4.35 -3.15
C LEU A 11 8.08 2.95 -2.81
N PRO A 12 8.52 1.84 -3.45
CA PRO A 12 8.06 0.50 -3.09
C PRO A 12 8.38 0.11 -1.64
N LEU A 13 9.56 0.49 -1.14
CA LEU A 13 9.96 0.23 0.25
C LEU A 13 9.09 1.04 1.21
N LEU A 14 8.82 2.30 0.90
CA LEU A 14 7.93 3.14 1.71
C LEU A 14 6.52 2.53 1.79
N ASN A 15 5.97 2.07 0.66
CA ASN A 15 4.68 1.40 0.59
C ASN A 15 4.64 0.12 1.44
N THR A 16 5.73 -0.65 1.45
CA THR A 16 5.86 -1.83 2.32
C THR A 16 5.83 -1.45 3.80
N VAL A 17 6.56 -0.40 4.20
CA VAL A 17 6.56 0.10 5.58
C VAL A 17 5.18 0.60 6.00
N LEU A 18 4.45 1.29 5.11
CA LEU A 18 3.08 1.77 5.38
C LEU A 18 2.11 0.62 5.67
N LEU A 19 2.15 -0.46 4.88
CA LEU A 19 1.30 -1.63 5.10
C LEU A 19 1.70 -2.43 6.36
N LEU A 20 2.99 -2.52 6.67
CA LEU A 20 3.43 -3.14 7.92
C LEU A 20 2.98 -2.32 9.14
N ALA A 21 3.09 -0.98 9.06
CA ALA A 21 2.63 -0.08 10.10
C ALA A 21 1.10 -0.17 10.30
N SER A 22 0.32 -0.30 9.22
CA SER A 22 -1.13 -0.48 9.32
C SER A 22 -1.52 -1.79 10.00
N GLY A 23 -0.73 -2.86 9.80
CA GLY A 23 -0.85 -4.13 10.53
C GLY A 23 -0.64 -3.98 12.05
N VAL A 24 0.30 -3.12 12.46
CA VAL A 24 0.53 -2.80 13.87
C VAL A 24 -0.64 -2.01 14.45
N THR A 25 -1.14 -0.99 13.74
CA THR A 25 -2.25 -0.15 14.22
C THR A 25 -3.56 -0.91 14.34
N VAL A 26 -3.85 -1.85 13.44
CA VAL A 26 -5.07 -2.67 13.54
C VAL A 26 -4.97 -3.69 14.66
N THR A 27 -3.78 -4.24 14.92
CA THR A 27 -3.53 -5.13 16.06
C THR A 27 -3.71 -4.39 17.38
N TYR A 28 -3.23 -3.14 17.46
CA TYR A 28 -3.48 -2.25 18.61
C TYR A 28 -4.98 -1.96 18.78
N ALA A 29 -5.71 -1.70 17.69
CA ALA A 29 -7.15 -1.49 17.72
C ALA A 29 -7.89 -2.72 18.27
N HIS A 30 -7.51 -3.91 17.80
CA HIS A 30 -8.07 -5.19 18.23
C HIS A 30 -7.83 -5.43 19.73
N HIS A 31 -6.60 -5.22 20.22
CA HIS A 31 -6.30 -5.40 21.64
C HIS A 31 -7.01 -4.36 22.53
N SER A 32 -7.13 -3.11 22.06
CA SER A 32 -7.90 -2.07 22.75
C SER A 32 -9.38 -2.41 22.86
N LEU A 33 -9.95 -3.04 21.82
CA LEU A 33 -11.33 -3.51 21.82
C LEU A 33 -11.55 -4.61 22.87
N ILE A 34 -10.63 -5.59 22.97
CA ILE A 34 -10.69 -6.67 23.97
C ILE A 34 -10.62 -6.11 25.40
N GLN A 35 -9.83 -5.06 25.62
CA GLN A 35 -9.70 -4.39 26.92
C GLN A 35 -10.89 -3.46 27.27
N GLY A 36 -11.89 -3.32 26.40
CA GLY A 36 -13.01 -2.39 26.58
C GLY A 36 -12.64 -0.92 26.38
N ASN A 37 -11.43 -0.61 25.88
CA ASN A 37 -11.00 0.75 25.57
C ASN A 37 -11.52 1.18 24.19
N ARG A 38 -12.73 1.75 24.17
CA ARG A 38 -13.38 2.24 22.96
C ARG A 38 -12.56 3.28 22.20
N ASN A 39 -11.95 4.22 22.90
CA ASN A 39 -11.17 5.29 22.27
C ASN A 39 -9.92 4.73 21.58
N GLY A 40 -9.19 3.84 22.24
CA GLY A 40 -8.03 3.16 21.65
C GLY A 40 -8.39 2.34 20.41
N ALA A 41 -9.52 1.61 20.45
CA ALA A 41 -10.01 0.85 19.31
C ALA A 41 -10.35 1.75 18.11
N LEU A 42 -11.06 2.86 18.35
CA LEU A 42 -11.43 3.81 17.30
C LEU A 42 -10.20 4.51 16.70
N TYR A 43 -9.25 4.96 17.54
CA TYR A 43 -8.03 5.61 17.05
C TYR A 43 -7.16 4.64 16.25
N GLY A 44 -6.94 3.40 16.74
CA GLY A 44 -6.16 2.40 16.02
C GLY A 44 -6.77 2.04 14.65
N ALA A 45 -8.10 1.88 14.59
CA ALA A 45 -8.80 1.63 13.34
C ALA A 45 -8.69 2.84 12.37
N MET A 46 -8.86 4.07 12.87
CA MET A 46 -8.67 5.29 12.09
C MET A 46 -7.26 5.39 11.50
N PHE A 47 -6.22 5.17 12.30
CA PHE A 47 -4.84 5.20 11.80
C PHE A 47 -4.58 4.13 10.74
N THR A 48 -5.15 2.93 10.90
CA THR A 48 -5.05 1.85 9.91
C THR A 48 -5.61 2.29 8.55
N ILE A 49 -6.82 2.89 8.55
CA ILE A 49 -7.46 3.38 7.32
C ILE A 49 -6.66 4.53 6.70
N VAL A 50 -6.17 5.47 7.51
CA VAL A 50 -5.35 6.59 7.01
C VAL A 50 -4.07 6.08 6.35
N LEU A 51 -3.37 5.11 6.96
CA LEU A 51 -2.18 4.51 6.38
C LEU A 51 -2.47 3.79 5.05
N ALA A 52 -3.60 3.08 4.95
CA ALA A 52 -4.04 2.45 3.71
C ALA A 52 -4.33 3.48 2.60
N LEU A 53 -4.99 4.60 2.92
CA LEU A 53 -5.23 5.69 1.97
C LEU A 53 -3.92 6.34 1.48
N ILE A 54 -2.95 6.53 2.38
CA ILE A 54 -1.62 7.06 2.01
C ILE A 54 -0.90 6.08 1.08
N PHE A 55 -0.94 4.77 1.36
CA PHE A 55 -0.43 3.74 0.47
C PHE A 55 -1.08 3.83 -0.93
N THR A 56 -2.40 3.91 -1.01
CA THR A 56 -3.12 4.01 -2.30
C THR A 56 -2.72 5.27 -3.08
N ALA A 57 -2.54 6.40 -2.39
CA ALA A 57 -2.08 7.63 -3.02
C ALA A 57 -0.66 7.50 -3.59
N PHE A 58 0.28 6.93 -2.82
CA PHE A 58 1.65 6.72 -3.30
C PHE A 58 1.74 5.66 -4.40
N GLN A 59 0.92 4.61 -4.37
CA GLN A 59 0.82 3.66 -5.48
C GLN A 59 0.35 4.34 -6.77
N GLY A 60 -0.58 5.30 -6.67
CA GLY A 60 -0.99 6.13 -7.80
C GLY A 60 0.13 7.03 -8.34
N VAL A 61 0.94 7.62 -7.44
CA VAL A 61 2.12 8.39 -7.82
C VAL A 61 3.13 7.52 -8.56
N GLU A 62 3.41 6.32 -8.04
CA GLU A 62 4.32 5.35 -8.66
C GLU A 62 3.92 5.03 -10.10
N TYR A 63 2.63 4.79 -10.36
CA TYR A 63 2.12 4.56 -11.71
C TYR A 63 2.23 5.80 -12.62
N SER A 64 2.15 7.01 -12.06
CA SER A 64 2.24 8.24 -12.86
C SER A 64 3.66 8.60 -13.29
N VAL A 65 4.67 8.14 -12.56
CA VAL A 65 6.09 8.46 -12.81
C VAL A 65 6.88 7.31 -13.43
N SER A 66 6.29 6.12 -13.54
CA SER A 66 6.95 4.96 -14.15
C SER A 66 7.26 5.20 -15.63
N SER A 67 8.43 4.74 -16.08
CA SER A 67 8.88 4.85 -17.47
C SER A 67 8.22 3.85 -18.43
N PHE A 68 7.39 2.95 -17.90
CA PHE A 68 6.69 1.91 -18.66
C PHE A 68 5.19 1.89 -18.31
N THR A 69 4.43 1.27 -19.19
CA THR A 69 2.97 1.23 -19.22
C THR A 69 2.49 -0.22 -19.26
N LEU A 70 1.17 -0.40 -19.11
CA LEU A 70 0.53 -1.71 -19.22
C LEU A 70 0.81 -2.39 -20.58
N SER A 71 1.01 -1.62 -21.65
CA SER A 71 1.26 -2.11 -23.00
C SER A 71 2.71 -2.51 -23.28
N ASP A 72 3.65 -2.29 -22.34
CA ASP A 72 5.08 -2.55 -22.54
C ASP A 72 5.45 -4.03 -22.32
N GLY A 73 4.86 -4.88 -23.15
CA GLY A 73 5.14 -6.31 -23.23
C GLY A 73 4.80 -7.08 -21.95
N ALA A 74 5.43 -8.25 -21.78
CA ALA A 74 5.16 -9.14 -20.66
C ALA A 74 5.52 -8.51 -19.29
N PHE A 75 6.55 -7.67 -19.24
CA PHE A 75 6.96 -7.03 -17.98
C PHE A 75 5.92 -6.01 -17.50
N GLY A 76 5.55 -5.04 -18.34
CA GLY A 76 4.56 -4.01 -17.98
C GLY A 76 3.20 -4.63 -17.65
N SER A 77 2.74 -5.58 -18.48
CA SER A 77 1.47 -6.28 -18.23
C SER A 77 1.45 -7.05 -16.91
N CYS A 78 2.47 -7.85 -16.62
CA CYS A 78 2.55 -8.59 -15.34
C CYS A 78 2.66 -7.64 -14.13
N PHE A 79 3.45 -6.56 -14.25
CA PHE A 79 3.61 -5.57 -13.18
C PHE A 79 2.26 -4.93 -12.83
N TYR A 80 1.64 -4.23 -13.79
CA TYR A 80 0.40 -3.49 -13.56
C TYR A 80 -0.78 -4.39 -13.20
N PHE A 81 -0.84 -5.62 -13.73
CA PHE A 81 -1.91 -6.55 -13.35
C PHE A 81 -1.72 -7.03 -11.90
N GLY A 82 -0.50 -7.39 -11.50
CA GLY A 82 -0.20 -7.84 -10.15
C GLY A 82 -0.42 -6.74 -9.10
N THR A 83 0.21 -5.58 -9.30
CA THR A 83 0.12 -4.45 -8.37
C THR A 83 -1.25 -3.76 -8.45
N GLY A 84 -1.87 -3.70 -9.62
CA GLY A 84 -3.20 -3.11 -9.82
C GLY A 84 -4.30 -3.94 -9.16
N PHE A 85 -4.27 -5.26 -9.33
CA PHE A 85 -5.22 -6.15 -8.63
C PHE A 85 -5.04 -6.05 -7.12
N HIS A 86 -3.80 -6.09 -6.62
CA HIS A 86 -3.52 -5.86 -5.21
C HIS A 86 -4.07 -4.50 -4.73
N GLY A 87 -3.85 -3.42 -5.48
CA GLY A 87 -4.36 -2.09 -5.15
C GLY A 87 -5.88 -2.04 -5.02
N ILE A 88 -6.61 -2.76 -5.88
CA ILE A 88 -8.07 -2.92 -5.76
C ILE A 88 -8.45 -3.67 -4.48
N HIS A 89 -7.65 -4.63 -4.00
CA HIS A 89 -7.95 -5.35 -2.74
C HIS A 89 -7.73 -4.49 -1.50
N VAL A 90 -6.93 -3.43 -1.60
CA VAL A 90 -6.68 -2.49 -0.51
C VAL A 90 -7.82 -1.47 -0.37
N ILE A 91 -8.51 -1.14 -1.48
CA ILE A 91 -9.65 -0.20 -1.53
C ILE A 91 -10.96 -0.91 -1.18
#